data_AF-K6DS21-F1
#
_entry.id   AF-K6DS21-F1
#
_cell.length_a   1.000
_cell.length_b   1.000
_cell.length_c   1.000
_cell.angle_alpha   90.00
_cell.angle_beta   90.00
_cell.angle_gamma   90.00
#
_symmetry.space_group_name_H-M   'P 1'
#
loop_
_entity.id
_entity.type
_entity.pdbx_description
1 polymer ?
#
loop_
_entity_poly.entity_id
_entity_poly.type
_entity_poly.pdbx_seq_one_letter_code
_entity_poly.pdbx_strand_id
1 'polypeptide(L)'
;MDSETEKSFYGTWKVEKLLGFANSYNDASEYPTGQKIIGDEFIIKKDFFSSKGLKNYNDYQYEIKDPLYSIESICYNTTSFYRLFKLDPDVLNINLNDKVKWISIRGPSAELGVPLSFFIVNNDRLILLLEATNFELKKVTD
;
A
#
# COMPACT_ATOMS: atom_id res chain seq x y z
N MET A 1 2.57 5.63 -14.35
CA MET A 1 1.18 5.87 -13.88
C MET A 1 0.69 7.18 -14.48
N ASP A 2 -0.52 7.67 -14.20
CA ASP A 2 -0.87 9.05 -14.57
C ASP A 2 -0.12 10.07 -13.68
N SER A 3 0.08 11.29 -14.17
CA SER A 3 0.94 12.29 -13.52
C SER A 3 0.44 12.76 -12.16
N GLU A 4 -0.87 12.74 -11.93
CA GLU A 4 -1.50 13.08 -10.66
C GLU A 4 -1.22 11.99 -9.60
N THR A 5 -1.31 10.72 -10.03
CA THR A 5 -0.94 9.57 -9.18
C THR A 5 0.53 9.62 -8.81
N GLU A 6 1.41 9.92 -9.76
CA GLU A 6 2.86 9.96 -9.49
C GLU A 6 3.22 11.02 -8.44
N LYS A 7 2.61 12.22 -8.53
CA LYS A 7 2.82 13.30 -7.54
C LYS A 7 2.34 12.93 -6.14
N SER A 8 1.19 12.26 -6.05
CA SER A 8 0.62 11.85 -4.77
C SER A 8 1.29 10.63 -4.17
N PHE A 9 1.90 9.77 -4.98
CA PHE A 9 2.46 8.49 -4.55
C PHE A 9 3.95 8.55 -4.21
N TYR A 10 4.75 9.28 -5.00
CA TYR A 10 6.18 9.37 -4.74
C TYR A 10 6.49 10.23 -3.52
N GLY A 11 7.43 9.78 -2.70
CA GLY A 11 7.93 10.44 -1.50
C GLY A 11 8.54 9.46 -0.50
N THR A 12 8.96 10.01 0.63
CA THR A 12 9.24 9.21 1.82
C THR A 12 7.98 9.17 2.68
N TRP A 13 7.57 7.97 3.04
CA TRP A 13 6.35 7.70 3.80
C TRP A 13 6.67 7.05 5.12
N LYS A 14 5.82 7.30 6.11
CA LYS A 14 5.90 6.68 7.43
C LYS A 14 4.58 6.02 7.76
N VAL A 15 4.63 4.83 8.37
CA VAL A 15 3.42 4.17 8.88
C VAL A 15 2.87 5.00 10.03
N GLU A 16 1.68 5.57 9.84
CA GLU A 16 1.07 6.46 10.85
C GLU A 16 0.22 5.68 11.84
N LYS A 17 -0.69 4.83 11.33
CA LYS A 17 -1.63 4.08 12.17
C LYS A 17 -2.15 2.83 11.48
N LEU A 18 -2.53 1.85 12.30
CA LEU A 18 -3.31 0.69 11.88
C LEU A 18 -4.74 1.14 11.54
N LEU A 19 -5.23 0.76 10.36
CA LEU A 19 -6.63 0.96 9.96
C LEU A 19 -7.48 -0.27 10.29
N GLY A 20 -6.94 -1.46 10.02
CA GLY A 20 -7.59 -2.70 10.39
C GLY A 20 -7.12 -3.87 9.54
N PHE A 21 -7.87 -4.96 9.61
CA PHE A 21 -7.52 -6.24 9.01
C PHE A 21 -8.46 -6.59 7.86
N ALA A 22 -7.97 -7.37 6.90
CA ALA A 22 -8.78 -7.99 5.88
C ALA A 22 -9.71 -9.03 6.51
N ASN A 23 -10.95 -9.10 6.02
CA ASN A 23 -11.96 -10.03 6.52
C ASN A 23 -11.56 -11.51 6.36
N SER A 24 -10.68 -11.81 5.40
CA SER A 24 -10.12 -13.15 5.14
C SER A 24 -8.84 -13.00 4.33
N TYR A 25 -7.77 -13.71 4.70
CA TYR A 25 -6.52 -13.70 3.94
C TYR A 25 -5.90 -15.10 3.81
N ASN A 26 -5.64 -15.79 4.94
CA ASN A 26 -5.25 -17.22 5.03
C ASN A 26 -5.13 -17.64 6.52
N ASP A 27 -5.02 -18.93 6.84
CA ASP A 27 -4.84 -19.41 8.24
C ASP A 27 -3.35 -19.55 8.67
N ALA A 28 -2.40 -19.23 7.77
CA ALA A 28 -1.01 -19.67 7.87
C ALA A 28 0.05 -18.54 7.90
N SER A 29 -0.35 -17.27 7.86
CA SER A 29 0.59 -16.15 7.89
C SER A 29 0.91 -15.70 9.32
N GLU A 30 2.20 -15.54 9.63
CA GLU A 30 2.63 -14.73 10.77
C GLU A 30 2.45 -13.25 10.41
N TYR A 31 1.29 -12.69 10.78
CA TYR A 31 0.99 -11.31 10.43
C TYR A 31 1.92 -10.33 11.13
N PRO A 32 2.26 -9.23 10.47
CA PRO A 32 2.75 -8.07 11.15
C PRO A 32 1.76 -7.65 12.23
N THR A 33 2.13 -7.87 13.50
CA THR A 33 1.37 -7.32 14.62
C THR A 33 1.44 -5.81 14.44
N GLY A 34 0.35 -5.20 13.98
CA GLY A 34 0.41 -3.90 13.30
C GLY A 34 1.05 -2.77 14.09
N GLN A 35 1.15 -2.91 15.42
CA GLN A 35 1.86 -1.99 16.30
C GLN A 35 3.38 -1.94 16.05
N LYS A 36 4.01 -3.03 15.62
CA LYS A 36 5.49 -3.12 15.49
C LYS A 36 6.08 -2.40 14.28
N ILE A 37 5.26 -2.00 13.32
CA ILE A 37 5.70 -1.22 12.16
C ILE A 37 5.27 0.25 12.23
N ILE A 38 4.50 0.66 13.24
CA ILE A 38 4.10 2.06 13.38
C ILE A 38 5.37 2.90 13.54
N GLY A 39 5.52 3.88 12.65
CA GLY A 39 6.67 4.73 12.57
C GLY A 39 7.82 4.23 11.69
N ASP A 40 7.72 3.04 11.12
CA ASP A 40 8.65 2.57 10.09
C ASP A 40 8.43 3.33 8.78
N GLU A 41 9.47 3.42 7.97
CA GLU A 41 9.50 4.24 6.76
C GLU A 41 9.61 3.44 5.46
N PHE A 42 9.07 4.03 4.40
CA PHE A 42 9.20 3.58 3.02
C PHE A 42 9.73 4.71 2.17
N ILE A 43 10.50 4.34 1.15
CA ILE A 43 10.93 5.28 0.12
C ILE A 43 10.31 4.82 -1.19
N ILE A 44 9.47 5.67 -1.78
CA ILE A 44 8.80 5.41 -3.05
C ILE A 44 9.18 6.54 -4.00
N LYS A 45 10.08 6.25 -4.94
CA LYS A 45 10.52 7.19 -5.97
C LYS A 45 10.34 6.55 -7.33
N LYS A 46 10.34 7.37 -8.38
CA LYS A 46 10.18 6.92 -9.76
C LYS A 46 11.19 5.82 -10.15
N ASP A 47 12.43 5.97 -9.73
CA ASP A 47 13.57 5.13 -10.06
C ASP A 47 14.03 4.24 -8.88
N PHE A 48 13.34 4.30 -7.74
CA PHE A 48 13.75 3.58 -6.55
C PHE A 48 12.60 3.26 -5.61
N PHE A 49 12.53 2.02 -5.14
CA PHE A 49 11.64 1.60 -4.07
C PHE A 49 12.43 0.98 -2.93
N SER A 50 12.10 1.31 -1.69
CA SER A 50 12.63 0.63 -0.52
C SER A 50 11.58 0.49 0.59
N SER A 51 11.45 -0.74 1.08
CA SER A 51 10.72 -1.09 2.29
C SER A 51 11.65 -1.58 3.41
N LYS A 52 12.96 -1.34 3.29
CA LYS A 52 13.96 -1.68 4.31
C LYS A 52 13.71 -1.01 5.67
N GLY A 53 12.87 0.01 5.73
CA GLY A 53 12.46 0.63 6.99
C GLY A 53 11.57 -0.26 7.86
N LEU A 54 10.96 -1.34 7.31
CA LEU A 54 10.16 -2.33 8.05
C LEU A 54 11.01 -3.30 8.90
N LYS A 55 11.87 -2.77 9.77
CA LYS A 55 13.04 -3.45 10.36
C LYS A 55 12.75 -4.80 11.02
N ASN A 56 11.53 -5.00 11.51
CA ASN A 56 11.12 -6.18 12.25
C ASN A 56 10.57 -7.32 11.36
N TYR A 57 10.54 -7.14 10.03
CA TYR A 57 9.92 -8.10 9.11
C TYR A 57 10.81 -8.40 7.91
N ASN A 58 11.56 -9.50 8.01
CA ASN A 58 12.55 -9.91 7.00
C ASN A 58 11.94 -10.13 5.61
N ASP A 59 10.75 -10.72 5.54
CA ASP A 59 10.09 -11.04 4.28
C ASP A 59 9.64 -9.81 3.49
N TYR A 60 9.59 -8.63 4.12
CA TYR A 60 9.27 -7.36 3.46
C TYR A 60 10.48 -6.43 3.31
N GLN A 61 11.70 -6.95 3.42
CA GLN A 61 12.93 -6.16 3.28
C GLN A 61 13.35 -6.02 1.80
N TYR A 62 12.64 -5.20 1.03
CA TYR A 62 12.92 -4.98 -0.39
C TYR A 62 13.66 -3.68 -0.66
N GLU A 63 14.53 -3.73 -1.67
CA GLU A 63 15.12 -2.58 -2.33
C GLU A 63 15.15 -2.86 -3.84
N ILE A 64 14.56 -1.97 -4.63
CA ILE A 64 14.38 -2.16 -6.07
C ILE A 64 14.80 -0.89 -6.79
N LYS A 65 15.73 -1.05 -7.73
CA LYS A 65 16.09 -0.01 -8.70
C LYS A 65 15.20 -0.11 -9.91
N ASP A 66 14.79 1.03 -10.44
CA ASP A 66 13.88 1.17 -11.57
C ASP A 66 12.56 0.35 -11.39
N PRO A 67 11.87 0.48 -10.24
CA PRO A 67 10.65 -0.27 -9.99
C PRO A 67 9.57 0.05 -11.01
N LEU A 68 8.77 -0.96 -11.34
CA LEU A 68 7.56 -0.81 -12.14
C LEU A 68 6.36 -0.66 -11.20
N TYR A 69 5.75 0.52 -11.21
CA TYR A 69 4.50 0.79 -10.50
C TYR A 69 3.32 0.77 -11.46
N SER A 70 2.33 -0.08 -11.16
CA SER A 70 1.16 -0.30 -12.02
C SER A 70 -0.12 -0.03 -11.27
N ILE A 71 -1.02 0.75 -11.88
CA ILE A 71 -2.42 0.82 -11.45
C ILE A 71 -3.10 -0.44 -11.96
N GLU A 72 -3.31 -1.41 -11.07
CA GLU A 72 -3.92 -2.71 -11.42
C GLU A 72 -5.45 -2.60 -11.48
N SER A 73 -6.04 -1.67 -10.72
CA SER A 73 -7.49 -1.44 -10.69
C SER A 73 -7.86 -0.06 -10.17
N ILE A 74 -9.03 0.44 -10.58
CA ILE A 74 -9.61 1.70 -10.12
C ILE A 74 -11.07 1.46 -9.70
N CYS A 75 -11.39 1.80 -8.46
CA CYS A 75 -12.73 1.80 -7.91
C CYS A 75 -13.22 3.25 -7.80
N TYR A 76 -14.48 3.50 -8.18
CA TYR A 76 -15.07 4.86 -8.18
C TYR A 76 -16.09 5.06 -7.05
N ASN A 77 -16.30 4.02 -6.24
CA ASN A 77 -17.18 4.03 -5.08
C ASN A 77 -16.94 2.80 -4.20
N THR A 78 -17.45 2.84 -2.98
CA THR A 78 -17.34 1.75 -1.99
C THR A 78 -17.92 0.42 -2.48
N THR A 79 -18.96 0.43 -3.31
CA THR A 79 -19.56 -0.80 -3.85
C THR A 79 -18.57 -1.51 -4.78
N SER A 80 -17.94 -0.78 -5.71
CA SER A 80 -16.91 -1.33 -6.59
C SER A 80 -15.68 -1.80 -5.82
N PHE A 81 -15.28 -1.04 -4.79
CA PHE A 81 -14.17 -1.38 -3.91
C PHE A 81 -14.42 -2.70 -3.16
N TYR A 82 -15.54 -2.80 -2.43
CA TYR A 82 -15.89 -3.99 -1.66
C TYR A 82 -16.03 -5.22 -2.56
N ARG A 83 -16.60 -5.08 -3.77
CA ARG A 83 -16.73 -6.19 -4.70
C ARG A 83 -15.40 -6.78 -5.12
N LEU A 84 -14.40 -5.93 -5.38
CA LEU A 84 -13.09 -6.34 -5.88
C LEU A 84 -12.19 -6.85 -4.75
N PHE A 85 -12.10 -6.13 -3.65
CA PHE A 85 -11.12 -6.41 -2.59
C PHE A 85 -11.70 -7.19 -1.39
N LYS A 86 -13.03 -7.26 -1.25
CA LYS A 86 -13.72 -7.86 -0.08
C LYS A 86 -13.29 -7.26 1.26
N LEU A 87 -12.75 -6.04 1.22
CA LEU A 87 -12.37 -5.24 2.38
C LEU A 87 -13.49 -4.29 2.75
N ASP A 88 -13.79 -4.19 4.04
CA ASP A 88 -14.76 -3.24 4.54
C ASP A 88 -14.24 -1.80 4.31
N PRO A 89 -14.92 -0.99 3.47
CA PRO A 89 -14.50 0.38 3.20
C PRO A 89 -14.53 1.26 4.46
N ASP A 90 -15.42 0.98 5.43
CA ASP A 90 -15.56 1.79 6.64
C ASP A 90 -14.32 1.64 7.54
N VAL A 91 -13.75 0.44 7.63
CA VAL A 91 -12.48 0.16 8.34
C VAL A 91 -11.32 0.99 7.77
N LEU A 92 -11.32 1.22 6.46
CA LEU A 92 -10.29 2.00 5.76
C LEU A 92 -10.62 3.50 5.69
N ASN A 93 -11.75 3.93 6.26
CA ASN A 93 -12.31 5.27 6.13
C ASN A 93 -12.44 5.70 4.65
N ILE A 94 -12.95 4.82 3.79
CA ILE A 94 -13.23 5.10 2.37
C ILE A 94 -14.71 5.48 2.25
N ASN A 95 -14.99 6.69 1.78
CA ASN A 95 -16.35 7.20 1.62
C ASN A 95 -17.00 6.74 0.31
N LEU A 96 -18.33 6.82 0.25
CA LEU A 96 -19.16 6.33 -0.86
C LEU A 96 -18.63 6.70 -2.26
N ASN A 97 -18.15 7.93 -2.45
CA ASN A 97 -17.72 8.45 -3.75
C ASN A 97 -16.20 8.54 -3.91
N ASP A 98 -15.43 8.01 -2.95
CA ASP A 98 -13.98 8.05 -3.05
C ASP A 98 -13.49 7.19 -4.21
N LYS A 99 -12.55 7.75 -4.97
CA LYS A 99 -11.83 7.06 -6.03
C LYS A 99 -10.61 6.37 -5.45
N VAL A 100 -10.54 5.06 -5.55
CA VAL A 100 -9.45 4.25 -5.01
C VAL A 100 -8.68 3.60 -6.15
N LYS A 101 -7.37 3.85 -6.23
CA LYS A 101 -6.46 3.18 -7.17
C LYS A 101 -5.65 2.14 -6.41
N TRP A 102 -5.59 0.91 -6.93
CA TRP A 102 -4.74 -0.14 -6.37
C TRP A 102 -3.42 -0.23 -7.14
N ILE A 103 -2.31 -0.07 -6.44
CA ILE A 103 -0.97 -0.01 -7.00
C ILE A 103 -0.16 -1.23 -6.59
N SER A 104 0.36 -1.95 -7.58
CA SER A 104 1.35 -3.01 -7.38
C SER A 104 2.76 -2.50 -7.68
N ILE A 105 3.76 -3.19 -7.11
CA ILE A 105 5.18 -2.91 -7.34
C ILE A 105 5.85 -4.18 -7.86
N ARG A 106 6.66 -4.04 -8.90
CA ARG A 106 7.48 -5.12 -9.44
C ARG A 106 8.90 -4.63 -9.70
N GLY A 107 9.86 -5.54 -9.56
CA GLY A 107 11.21 -5.31 -10.08
C GLY A 107 11.23 -5.45 -11.61
N PRO A 108 12.20 -4.82 -12.31
CA PRO A 108 12.31 -4.87 -13.77
C PRO A 108 12.35 -6.30 -14.34
N SER A 109 12.96 -7.22 -13.60
CA SER A 109 13.21 -8.61 -13.98
C SER A 109 12.45 -9.62 -13.11
N ALA A 110 11.59 -9.16 -12.20
CA ALA A 110 10.93 -10.03 -11.24
C ALA A 110 9.65 -10.64 -11.86
N GLU A 111 9.57 -11.98 -11.88
CA GLU A 111 8.35 -12.69 -12.30
C GLU A 111 7.19 -12.49 -11.31
N LEU A 112 7.51 -12.35 -10.02
CA LEU A 112 6.57 -12.10 -8.93
C LEU A 112 6.75 -10.69 -8.37
N GLY A 113 5.64 -10.03 -8.04
CA GLY A 113 5.64 -8.70 -7.43
C GLY A 113 6.12 -8.72 -5.98
N VAL A 114 6.33 -7.52 -5.41
CA VAL A 114 6.60 -7.38 -3.98
C VAL A 114 5.35 -7.84 -3.21
N PRO A 115 5.48 -8.57 -2.10
CA PRO A 115 4.36 -9.04 -1.26
C PRO A 115 3.75 -7.89 -0.41
N LEU A 116 3.60 -6.71 -1.00
CA LEU A 116 2.85 -5.57 -0.47
C LEU A 116 2.29 -4.75 -1.63
N SER A 117 1.26 -3.96 -1.35
CA SER A 117 0.65 -3.07 -2.34
C SER A 117 0.08 -1.83 -1.67
N PHE A 118 -0.47 -0.91 -2.47
CA PHE A 118 -1.04 0.32 -1.94
C PHE A 118 -2.42 0.62 -2.50
N PHE A 119 -3.27 1.24 -1.68
CA PHE A 119 -4.38 2.03 -2.16
C PHE A 119 -4.04 3.51 -2.13
N ILE A 120 -4.33 4.19 -3.23
CA ILE A 120 -4.36 5.65 -3.30
C ILE A 120 -5.82 6.07 -3.30
N VAL A 121 -6.25 6.79 -2.26
CA VAL A 121 -7.62 7.31 -2.14
C VAL A 121 -7.60 8.79 -2.56
N ASN A 122 -8.35 9.12 -3.61
CA ASN A 122 -8.49 10.46 -4.19
C ASN A 122 -7.18 11.16 -4.61
N ASN A 123 -6.06 10.44 -4.69
CA ASN A 123 -4.70 11.02 -4.81
C ASN A 123 -4.25 11.85 -3.60
N ASP A 124 -4.87 11.67 -2.44
CA ASP A 124 -4.56 12.44 -1.23
C ASP A 124 -4.04 11.56 -0.08
N ARG A 125 -4.57 10.33 0.00
CA ARG A 125 -4.23 9.37 1.06
C ARG A 125 -3.60 8.13 0.49
N LEU A 126 -2.63 7.60 1.22
CA LEU A 126 -1.93 6.38 0.87
C LEU A 126 -2.14 5.34 1.97
N ILE A 127 -2.67 4.18 1.58
CA ILE A 127 -2.88 3.05 2.47
C ILE A 127 -1.95 1.92 2.04
N LEU A 128 -1.10 1.46 2.95
CA LEU A 128 -0.30 0.25 2.78
C LEU A 128 -1.17 -0.98 3.03
N LEU A 129 -1.11 -1.92 2.10
CA LEU A 129 -1.59 -3.28 2.29
C LEU A 129 -0.38 -4.18 2.51
N LEU A 130 -0.29 -4.72 3.72
CA LEU A 130 0.72 -5.67 4.13
C LEU A 130 0.01 -6.95 4.56
N GLU A 131 -0.12 -7.87 3.61
CA GLU A 131 -0.95 -9.05 3.73
C GLU A 131 -2.39 -8.73 4.16
N ALA A 132 -2.83 -9.27 5.30
CA ALA A 132 -4.14 -9.05 5.88
C ALA A 132 -4.24 -7.73 6.64
N THR A 133 -3.19 -6.90 6.70
CA THR A 133 -3.18 -5.72 7.57
C THR A 133 -3.03 -4.44 6.76
N ASN A 134 -3.85 -3.43 7.09
CA ASN A 134 -3.92 -2.18 6.37
C ASN A 134 -3.50 -1.01 7.25
N PHE A 135 -2.67 -0.12 6.72
CA PHE A 135 -2.12 1.01 7.46
C PHE A 135 -2.24 2.32 6.70
N GLU A 136 -2.59 3.39 7.39
CA GLU A 136 -2.46 4.73 6.82
C GLU A 136 -0.98 5.13 6.80
N LEU A 137 -0.53 5.68 5.68
CA LEU A 137 0.79 6.24 5.53
C LEU A 137 0.72 7.77 5.55
N LYS A 138 1.67 8.38 6.26
CA LYS A 138 1.87 9.82 6.27
C LYS A 138 3.12 10.18 5.50
N LYS A 139 2.99 11.15 4.58
CA LYS A 139 4.12 11.68 3.84
C LYS A 139 5.03 12.47 4.78
N VAL A 140 6.32 12.17 4.77
CA VAL A 140 7.34 12.84 5.57
C VAL A 140 8.01 13.94 4.74
N THR A 141 8.40 13.61 3.52
CA THR A 141 9.01 14.50 2.53
C THR A 141 8.66 14.05 1.12
N ASP A 142 8.63 15.00 0.18
CA ASP A 142 8.54 14.74 -1.25
C ASP A 142 9.86 14.20 -1.85
#